data_AF-A0A183DEK7-F1
#
_entry.id   AF-A0A183DEK7-F1
#
_cell.length_a   1.000
_cell.length_b   1.000
_cell.length_c   1.000
_cell.angle_alpha   90.00
_cell.angle_beta   90.00
_cell.angle_gamma   90.00
#
_symmetry.space_group_name_H-M   'P 1'
#
loop_
_entity.id
_entity.type
_entity.pdbx_description
1 polymer ?
#
loop_
_entity_poly.entity_id
_entity_poly.type
_entity_poly.pdbx_seq_one_letter_code
_entity_poly.pdbx_strand_id
1 'polypeptide(L)' 'LDGVYNKKDAQWYVGKRAVYVYKAHSSSKVPGKTPSRARAIWGRITRVHGNGGMVKAKFRRNLPPSAMGKRIRVVCAFF' A
#
# COMPACT_ATOMS: atom_id res chain seq x y z
N LEU A 1 4.15 7.60 -6.99
CA LEU A 1 5.14 7.44 -5.91
C LEU A 1 5.74 8.82 -5.72
N ASP A 2 5.90 9.27 -4.49
CA ASP A 2 6.38 10.64 -4.26
C ASP A 2 7.87 10.72 -4.65
N GLY A 3 8.25 11.73 -5.43
CA GLY A 3 9.62 11.91 -5.93
C GLY A 3 10.14 10.89 -6.96
N VAL A 4 9.28 10.06 -7.56
CA VAL A 4 9.69 9.06 -8.57
C VAL A 4 9.04 9.37 -9.91
N TYR A 5 9.87 9.76 -10.88
CA TYR A 5 9.40 10.20 -12.20
C TYR A 5 9.83 9.26 -13.35
N ASN A 6 10.76 8.34 -13.08
CA ASN A 6 11.31 7.43 -14.10
C ASN A 6 10.98 5.97 -13.82
N LYS A 7 10.94 5.17 -14.90
CA LYS A 7 10.77 3.71 -14.83
C LYS A 7 11.89 3.02 -14.04
N LYS A 8 13.14 3.48 -14.17
CA LYS A 8 14.31 2.92 -13.48
C LYS A 8 14.17 3.05 -11.97
N ASP A 9 13.79 4.23 -11.50
CA ASP A 9 13.62 4.51 -10.08
C ASP A 9 12.41 3.75 -9.50
N ALA A 10 11.33 3.65 -10.27
CA ALA A 10 10.16 2.85 -9.90
C ALA A 10 10.46 1.35 -9.77
N GLN A 11 11.46 0.84 -10.52
CA GLN A 11 11.85 -0.57 -10.47
C GLN A 11 12.33 -0.98 -9.07
N TRP A 12 12.98 -0.08 -8.33
CA TRP A 12 13.44 -0.34 -6.96
C TRP A 12 12.30 -0.69 -5.99
N TYR A 13 11.09 -0.20 -6.27
CA TYR A 13 9.90 -0.46 -5.44
C TYR A 13 9.20 -1.79 -5.76
N VAL A 14 9.54 -2.43 -6.88
CA VAL A 14 8.96 -3.72 -7.26
C VAL A 14 9.31 -4.77 -6.20
N GLY A 15 8.33 -5.54 -5.76
CA GLY A 15 8.50 -6.53 -4.70
C GLY A 15 8.21 -6.02 -3.29
N LYS A 16 8.27 -4.71 -3.04
CA LYS A 16 7.99 -4.15 -1.71
C LYS A 16 6.53 -4.30 -1.32
N ARG A 17 6.28 -4.42 -0.02
CA ARG A 17 4.93 -4.48 0.54
C ARG A 17 4.32 -3.07 0.57
N ALA A 18 3.03 -2.99 0.29
CA ALA A 18 2.25 -1.77 0.37
C ALA A 18 1.07 -1.98 1.33
N VAL A 19 0.68 -0.92 2.03
CA VAL A 19 -0.42 -0.96 2.98
C VAL A 19 -1.32 0.26 2.80
N TYR A 20 -2.62 -0.01 2.72
CA TYR A 20 -3.67 0.99 2.81
C TYR A 20 -4.25 0.96 4.22
N VAL A 21 -4.10 2.06 4.96
CA VAL A 21 -4.61 2.19 6.33
C VAL A 21 -5.84 3.09 6.31
N TYR A 22 -6.92 2.64 6.94
CA TYR A 22 -8.18 3.38 7.04
C TYR A 22 -8.79 3.22 8.44
N LYS A 23 -9.71 4.13 8.79
CA LYS A 23 -10.46 4.06 10.05
C LYS A 23 -11.89 3.57 9.78
N ALA A 24 -12.39 2.70 10.65
CA ALA A 24 -13.76 2.21 10.62
C ALA A 24 -14.54 2.66 11.88
N HIS A 25 -15.86 2.46 11.91
CA HIS A 25 -16.66 2.75 13.10
C HIS A 25 -16.33 1.77 14.25
N SER A 26 -16.32 0.47 13.94
CA SER A 26 -16.00 -0.57 14.92
C SER A 26 -14.50 -0.81 15.08
N SER A 27 -14.10 -1.00 16.34
CA SER A 27 -12.74 -1.39 16.72
C SER A 27 -12.42 -2.81 16.27
N SER A 28 -11.27 -2.99 15.65
CA SER A 28 -10.72 -4.30 15.30
C SER A 28 -9.79 -4.75 16.42
N LYS A 29 -9.99 -5.99 16.89
CA LYS A 29 -9.06 -6.67 17.79
C LYS A 29 -7.93 -7.26 16.94
N VAL A 30 -6.71 -6.78 17.16
CA VAL A 30 -5.50 -7.37 16.58
C VAL A 30 -4.79 -8.12 17.72
N PRO A 31 -4.40 -9.40 17.55
CA PRO A 31 -3.69 -10.15 18.59
C PRO A 31 -2.47 -9.38 19.10
N GLY A 32 -2.35 -9.25 20.42
CA GLY A 32 -1.22 -8.57 21.07
C GLY A 32 -1.25 -7.03 20.98
N LYS A 33 -2.35 -6.41 20.54
CA LYS A 33 -2.49 -4.94 20.50
C LYS A 33 -3.81 -4.48 21.10
N THR A 34 -3.80 -3.23 21.60
CA THR A 34 -5.03 -2.57 22.04
C THR A 34 -6.03 -2.49 20.88
N PRO A 35 -7.33 -2.73 21.15
CA PRO A 35 -8.36 -2.68 20.11
C PRO A 35 -8.39 -1.27 19.51
N SER A 36 -8.23 -1.18 18.20
CA SER A 36 -8.15 0.10 17.50
C SER A 36 -9.14 0.15 16.35
N ARG A 37 -9.64 1.36 16.04
CA ARG A 37 -10.51 1.61 14.89
C ARG A 37 -9.75 1.58 13.56
N ALA A 38 -8.43 1.46 13.60
CA ALA A 38 -7.57 1.41 12.42
C ALA A 38 -7.57 0.00 11.82
N ARG A 39 -7.70 -0.07 10.50
CA ARG A 39 -7.64 -1.29 9.70
C ARG A 39 -6.64 -1.10 8.58
N ALA A 40 -6.03 -2.21 8.17
CA ALA A 40 -5.00 -2.22 7.15
C ALA A 40 -5.34 -3.25 6.07
N ILE A 41 -5.25 -2.85 4.80
CA ILE A 41 -5.26 -3.74 3.66
C ILE A 41 -3.83 -3.85 3.14
N TRP A 42 -3.28 -5.06 3.20
CA TRP A 42 -1.93 -5.34 2.75
C TRP A 42 -1.90 -5.76 1.29
N GLY A 43 -0.84 -5.36 0.61
CA GLY A 43 -0.54 -5.73 -0.76
C GLY A 43 0.96 -5.71 -1.05
N ARG A 44 1.29 -5.94 -2.31
CA ARG A 44 2.65 -5.93 -2.85
C ARG A 44 2.66 -5.16 -4.16
N ILE A 45 3.75 -4.45 -4.42
CA ILE A 45 4.03 -3.84 -5.72
C ILE A 45 4.53 -4.94 -6.67
N THR A 46 3.88 -5.09 -7.81
CA THR A 46 4.11 -6.20 -8.74
C THR A 46 4.97 -5.83 -9.93
N ARG A 47 4.69 -4.69 -10.59
CA ARG A 47 5.43 -4.24 -11.77
C ARG A 47 5.33 -2.73 -11.95
N VAL A 48 6.30 -2.15 -12.64
CA VAL A 48 6.23 -0.76 -13.11
C VAL A 48 5.17 -0.63 -14.20
N HIS A 49 4.50 0.52 -14.24
CA HIS A 49 3.46 0.84 -15.20
C HIS A 49 3.76 2.17 -15.88
N GLY A 50 3.81 2.17 -17.22
CA GLY A 50 4.18 3.35 -18.00
C GLY A 50 5.64 3.77 -17.77
N ASN A 51 5.94 4.98 -18.24
CA ASN A 51 7.30 5.55 -18.17
C ASN A 51 7.47 6.58 -17.04
N GLY A 52 6.38 7.18 -16.55
CA GLY A 52 6.37 8.26 -15.56
C GLY A 52 6.47 7.83 -14.09
N GLY A 53 7.18 6.73 -13.80
CA GLY A 53 7.42 6.31 -12.41
C GLY A 53 6.21 5.71 -11.66
N MET A 54 5.15 5.32 -12.38
CA MET A 54 3.97 4.69 -11.78
C MET A 54 4.18 3.18 -11.58
N VAL A 55 3.48 2.59 -10.61
CA VAL A 55 3.57 1.16 -10.31
C VAL A 55 2.20 0.52 -10.18
N LYS A 56 2.09 -0.75 -10.56
CA LYS A 56 0.94 -1.60 -10.25
C LYS A 56 1.17 -2.33 -8.95
N ALA A 57 0.16 -2.36 -8.10
CA ALA A 57 0.15 -3.10 -6.85
C ALA A 57 -1.03 -4.08 -6.83
N LYS A 58 -0.80 -5.27 -6.25
CA LYS A 58 -1.83 -6.26 -6.00
C LYS A 58 -2.06 -6.34 -4.49
N PHE A 59 -3.27 -6.03 -4.07
CA PHE A 59 -3.68 -6.13 -2.67
C PHE A 59 -4.34 -7.48 -2.41
N ARG A 60 -4.28 -7.96 -1.17
CA ARG A 60 -4.90 -9.23 -0.77
C ARG A 60 -6.43 -9.19 -0.88
N ARG A 61 -7.01 -8.01 -0.69
CA ARG A 61 -8.40 -7.69 -0.99
C ARG A 61 -8.41 -6.50 -1.93
N ASN A 62 -9.37 -6.45 -2.85
CA ASN A 62 -9.54 -5.29 -3.73
C ASN A 62 -9.72 -4.02 -2.88
N LEU A 63 -9.08 -2.93 -3.31
CA LEU A 63 -9.22 -1.66 -2.63
C LEU A 63 -10.64 -1.11 -2.83
N PRO A 64 -11.26 -0.51 -1.81
CA PRO A 64 -12.52 0.17 -1.98
C PRO A 64 -12.32 1.41 -2.86
N PRO A 65 -13.36 1.87 -3.59
CA PRO A 65 -13.28 3.08 -4.41
C PRO A 65 -12.94 4.33 -3.58
N SER A 66 -13.33 4.34 -2.30
CA SER A 66 -12.99 5.39 -1.34
C SER A 66 -11.49 5.48 -1.00
N ALA A 67 -10.67 4.55 -1.48
CA ALA A 67 -9.21 4.60 -1.35
C ALA A 67 -8.55 5.42 -2.46
N MET A 68 -9.26 5.76 -3.55
CA MET A 68 -8.72 6.62 -4.60
C MET A 68 -8.36 8.00 -4.03
N GLY A 69 -7.21 8.54 -4.44
CA GLY A 69 -6.67 9.81 -3.92
C GLY A 69 -6.15 9.76 -2.47
N LYS A 70 -6.35 8.65 -1.74
CA LYS A 70 -5.84 8.50 -0.38
C LYS A 70 -4.43 7.91 -0.36
N ARG A 71 -3.70 8.24 0.71
CA ARG A 71 -2.32 7.79 0.88
C ARG A 71 -2.23 6.28 1.08
N ILE A 72 -1.47 5.63 0.21
CA ILE A 72 -0.98 4.26 0.37
C ILE A 72 0.46 4.34 0.85
N ARG A 73 0.84 3.54 1.85
CA ARG A 73 2.19 3.52 2.41
C ARG A 73 2.95 2.33 1.83
N VAL A 74 4.11 2.58 1.24
CA VAL A 74 5.03 1.50 0.85
C VAL A 74 5.94 1.24 2.05
N VAL A 75 6.00 -0.01 2.50
CA VAL A 75 6.85 -0.40 3.63
C VAL A 75 8.10 -1.09 3.12
N CYS A 76 9.25 -0.62 3.59
CA CYS A 76 10.54 -1.24 3.33
C CYS A 76 10.75 -2.34 4.38
N ALA A 77 10.04 -3.46 4.24
CA ALA A 77 10.31 -4.64 5.03
C ALA A 77 11.34 -5.48 4.26
N PHE A 78 12.62 -5.30 4.59
CA PHE A 78 13.64 -6.31 4.35
C PHE A 78 13.37 -7.43 5.36
N PHE A 79 12.68 -8.49 4.94
CA PHE A 79 12.66 -9.76 5.64
C PHE A 79 13.01 -10.82 4.61
#